data_AF-A0A4R0XEY6-F1
#
_entry.id   AF-A0A4R0XEY6-F1
#
_cell.length_a   1.000
_cell.length_b   1.000
_cell.length_c   1.000
_cell.angle_alpha   90.00
_cell.angle_beta   90.00
_cell.angle_gamma   90.00
#
_symmetry.space_group_name_H-M   'P 1'
#
loop_
_entity.id
_entity.type
_entity.pdbx_description
1 polymer ?
#
loop_
_entity_poly.entity_id
_entity_poly.type
_entity_poly.pdbx_seq_one_letter_code
_entity_poly.pdbx_strand_id
1 'polypeptide(L)'
;MLIRDRVLELLADGDMTAASIADELGALRNSVDKALVRAREEREIHICGYEPSTPRPAAIYRVGEGVDAERPTLVAPADQRPDADNARDAKARDVEMPVYFELEGGLLKGVRHFACDPYKATLSVKSCADRYEKANSDDPDVYSDRYSACRTCAYGAAHAGRVNPNLSKLKGMRICGRCHTGVARLIGKHLCISCYNRQREYLIGKNAKGTKPIKLAKLAPRSITYRAGGVVKTRKIAETVDTDELIVAVLRDEECAPQFAYRAPAALDWLLDDDVYDRSIGDTVEVADVAAVADSAQELAVVPIVASVLEDVVAPMPAALDVVLADPVAAVDVDPLPGAARCRRAACA
;
A
#
# COMPACT_ATOMS: atom_id res chain seq x y z
N MET A 1 10.12 -41.26 -1.15
CA MET A 1 8.99 -41.43 -0.23
C MET A 1 8.25 -40.10 -0.17
N LEU A 2 6.96 -40.07 -0.47
CA LEU A 2 6.21 -38.82 -0.54
C LEU A 2 5.85 -38.38 0.89
N ILE A 3 5.85 -37.08 1.15
CA ILE A 3 5.51 -36.51 2.48
C ILE A 3 4.18 -37.07 2.99
N ARG A 4 3.22 -37.30 2.08
CA ARG A 4 1.90 -37.90 2.41
C ARG A 4 2.02 -39.27 3.08
N ASP A 5 2.82 -40.18 2.53
CA ASP A 5 2.94 -41.55 3.07
C ASP A 5 3.44 -41.50 4.52
N ARG A 6 4.38 -40.60 4.80
CA ARG A 6 4.92 -40.37 6.16
C ARG A 6 3.94 -39.73 7.11
N VAL A 7 3.09 -38.82 6.62
CA VAL A 7 2.00 -38.24 7.41
C VAL A 7 1.01 -39.34 7.82
N LEU A 8 0.66 -40.26 6.92
CA LEU A 8 -0.24 -41.37 7.21
C LEU A 8 0.38 -42.38 8.17
N GLU A 9 1.68 -42.69 8.05
CA GLU A 9 2.42 -43.53 9.00
C GLU A 9 2.35 -42.94 10.42
N LEU A 10 2.61 -41.65 10.60
CA LEU A 10 2.55 -41.00 11.91
C LEU A 10 1.13 -40.98 12.50
N LEU A 11 0.12 -40.73 11.66
CA LEU A 11 -1.27 -40.73 12.11
C LEU A 11 -1.82 -42.13 12.39
N ALA A 12 -1.15 -43.19 11.95
CA ALA A 12 -1.50 -44.56 12.32
C ALA A 12 -1.13 -44.85 13.79
N ASP A 13 -0.14 -44.14 14.35
CA ASP A 13 0.30 -44.28 15.73
C ASP A 13 -0.50 -43.41 16.72
N GLY A 14 -1.24 -42.40 16.24
CA GLY A 14 -2.11 -41.58 17.07
C GLY A 14 -2.68 -40.34 16.42
N ASP A 15 -3.56 -39.66 17.16
CA ASP A 15 -4.16 -38.40 16.75
C ASP A 15 -3.17 -37.25 16.89
N MET A 16 -2.97 -36.46 15.83
CA MET A 16 -1.98 -35.38 15.84
C MET A 16 -2.49 -34.11 15.17
N THR A 17 -1.92 -32.97 15.57
CA THR A 17 -2.12 -31.70 14.86
C THR A 17 -1.12 -31.56 13.71
N ALA A 18 -1.45 -30.71 12.73
CA ALA A 18 -0.54 -30.43 11.61
C ALA A 18 0.82 -29.86 12.05
N ALA A 19 0.87 -29.14 13.18
CA ALA A 19 2.12 -28.61 13.73
C ALA A 19 2.99 -29.74 14.29
N SER A 20 2.42 -30.62 15.11
CA SER A 20 3.14 -31.78 15.68
C SER A 20 3.69 -32.70 14.60
N ILE A 21 2.93 -32.93 13.52
CA ILE A 21 3.39 -33.72 12.37
C ILE A 21 4.55 -33.04 11.64
N ALA A 22 4.51 -31.71 11.50
CA ALA A 22 5.59 -30.97 10.84
C ALA A 22 6.90 -31.02 11.64
N ASP A 23 6.79 -30.92 12.96
CA ASP A 23 7.94 -31.01 13.88
C ASP A 23 8.56 -32.42 13.85
N GLU A 24 7.74 -33.48 13.93
CA GLU A 24 8.19 -34.88 13.91
C GLU A 24 8.85 -35.24 12.56
N LEU A 25 8.34 -34.71 11.44
CA LEU A 25 8.90 -34.96 10.11
C LEU A 25 10.08 -34.05 9.76
N GLY A 26 10.37 -33.01 10.55
CA GLY A 26 11.32 -31.97 10.19
C GLY A 26 10.95 -31.25 8.87
N ALA A 27 9.64 -31.10 8.59
CA ALA A 27 9.12 -30.58 7.34
C ALA A 27 8.49 -29.19 7.52
N LEU A 28 8.40 -28.42 6.43
CA LEU A 28 7.66 -27.16 6.45
C LEU A 28 6.17 -27.43 6.65
N ARG A 29 5.54 -26.73 7.62
CA ARG A 29 4.11 -26.83 7.93
C ARG A 29 3.20 -26.73 6.69
N ASN A 30 3.51 -25.81 5.76
CA ASN A 30 2.75 -25.65 4.51
C ASN A 30 2.74 -26.92 3.64
N SER A 31 3.79 -27.74 3.68
CA SER A 31 3.86 -29.00 2.94
C SER A 31 3.00 -30.08 3.61
N VAL A 32 3.01 -30.12 4.93
CA VAL A 32 2.18 -31.03 5.74
C VAL A 32 0.69 -30.70 5.58
N ASP A 33 0.32 -29.42 5.66
CA ASP A 33 -1.07 -28.97 5.47
C ASP A 33 -1.62 -29.43 4.11
N LYS A 34 -0.83 -29.30 3.03
CA LYS A 34 -1.23 -29.78 1.69
C LYS A 34 -1.39 -31.30 1.62
N ALA A 35 -0.52 -32.05 2.31
CA ALA A 35 -0.62 -33.50 2.37
C ALA A 35 -1.87 -33.96 3.12
N LEU A 36 -2.18 -33.31 4.25
CA LEU A 36 -3.39 -33.56 5.04
C LEU A 36 -4.67 -33.23 4.28
N VAL A 37 -4.72 -32.09 3.57
CA VAL A 37 -5.88 -31.73 2.72
C VAL A 37 -6.14 -32.84 1.69
N ARG A 38 -5.10 -33.30 1.00
CA ARG A 38 -5.22 -34.35 0.00
C ARG A 38 -5.65 -35.70 0.60
N ALA A 39 -5.05 -36.11 1.71
CA ALA A 39 -5.44 -37.34 2.41
C ALA A 39 -6.91 -37.29 2.88
N ARG A 40 -7.38 -36.11 3.31
CA ARG A 40 -8.78 -35.90 3.70
C ARG A 40 -9.74 -35.95 2.51
N GLU A 41 -9.36 -35.35 1.37
CA GLU A 41 -10.14 -35.45 0.11
C GLU A 41 -10.27 -36.90 -0.37
N GLU A 42 -9.23 -37.70 -0.17
CA GLU A 42 -9.19 -39.14 -0.48
C GLU A 42 -9.83 -40.00 0.64
N ARG A 43 -10.39 -39.38 1.68
CA ARG A 43 -11.05 -40.02 2.84
C ARG A 43 -10.17 -40.97 3.66
N GLU A 44 -8.86 -40.80 3.59
CA GLU A 44 -7.90 -41.59 4.37
C GLU A 44 -7.77 -41.07 5.81
N ILE A 45 -8.14 -39.81 6.04
CA ILE A 45 -8.13 -39.17 7.35
C ILE A 45 -9.38 -38.29 7.52
N HIS A 46 -9.74 -38.01 8.76
CA HIS A 46 -10.77 -37.03 9.12
C HIS A 46 -10.32 -36.19 10.33
N ILE A 47 -11.00 -35.08 10.57
CA ILE A 47 -10.76 -34.21 11.75
C ILE A 47 -11.57 -34.80 12.91
N CYS A 48 -10.90 -35.39 13.90
CA CYS A 48 -11.59 -35.99 15.05
C CYS A 48 -11.90 -34.98 16.17
N GLY A 49 -11.27 -33.80 16.13
CA GLY A 49 -11.47 -32.78 17.14
C GLY A 49 -10.62 -31.53 16.90
N TYR A 50 -10.66 -30.65 17.88
CA TYR A 50 -9.92 -29.40 17.86
C TYR A 50 -9.23 -29.17 19.20
N GLU A 51 -7.93 -28.91 19.16
CA GLU A 51 -7.17 -28.49 20.33
C GLU A 51 -7.46 -27.00 20.60
N PRO A 52 -7.77 -26.60 21.85
CA PRO A 52 -8.02 -25.22 22.22
C PRO A 52 -6.72 -24.40 22.21
N SER A 53 -6.29 -23.97 21.02
CA SER A 53 -5.17 -23.05 20.85
C SER A 53 -5.65 -21.61 20.60
N THR A 54 -5.08 -20.65 21.33
CA THR A 54 -5.26 -19.21 21.09
C THR A 54 -4.34 -18.79 19.94
N PRO A 55 -4.80 -18.13 18.86
CA PRO A 55 -6.11 -17.52 18.64
C PRO A 55 -7.09 -18.33 17.76
N ARG A 56 -6.70 -19.50 17.25
CA ARG A 56 -7.58 -20.37 16.45
C ARG A 56 -7.40 -21.82 16.88
N PRO A 57 -8.47 -22.57 17.12
CA PRO A 57 -8.37 -23.99 17.48
C PRO A 57 -7.66 -24.79 16.37
N ALA A 58 -6.67 -25.60 16.76
CA ALA A 58 -5.91 -26.44 15.84
C ALA A 58 -6.67 -27.75 15.58
N ALA A 59 -6.85 -28.11 14.30
CA ALA A 59 -7.51 -29.37 13.95
C ALA A 59 -6.62 -30.56 14.33
N ILE A 60 -7.24 -31.58 14.92
CA ILE A 60 -6.63 -32.86 15.26
C ILE A 60 -7.09 -33.88 14.21
N TYR A 61 -6.12 -34.54 13.56
CA TYR A 61 -6.38 -35.47 12.47
C TYR A 61 -6.24 -36.92 12.96
N ARG A 62 -7.06 -37.81 12.40
CA ARG A 62 -7.05 -39.26 12.66
C ARG A 62 -7.16 -40.04 11.35
N VAL A 63 -6.42 -41.15 11.23
CA VAL A 63 -6.53 -42.08 10.09
C VAL A 63 -7.85 -42.85 10.10
N GLY A 64 -8.42 -43.06 8.91
CA GLY A 64 -9.64 -43.81 8.66
C GLY A 64 -10.80 -42.95 8.20
N GLU A 65 -11.85 -43.61 7.72
CA GLU A 65 -13.11 -42.98 7.36
C GLU A 65 -13.81 -42.44 8.62
N GLY A 66 -14.22 -41.18 8.59
CA GLY A 66 -14.95 -40.54 9.68
C GLY A 66 -15.60 -39.24 9.26
N VAL A 67 -16.47 -38.72 10.12
CA VAL A 67 -17.11 -37.41 9.93
C VAL A 67 -16.25 -36.37 10.62
N ASP A 68 -15.92 -35.29 9.92
CA ASP A 68 -15.16 -34.20 10.52
C ASP A 68 -15.94 -33.56 11.68
N ALA A 69 -15.26 -33.38 12.81
CA ALA A 69 -15.78 -32.63 13.93
C ALA A 69 -16.13 -31.20 13.51
N GLU A 70 -17.23 -30.68 14.06
CA GLU A 70 -17.66 -29.31 13.81
C GLU A 70 -16.65 -28.33 14.45
N ARG A 71 -16.24 -27.32 13.68
CA ARG A 71 -15.29 -26.32 14.18
C ARG A 71 -15.97 -25.50 15.27
N PRO A 72 -15.37 -25.35 16.47
CA PRO A 72 -15.93 -24.48 17.50
C PRO A 72 -16.09 -23.06 16.96
N THR A 73 -17.32 -22.54 17.01
CA THR A 73 -17.60 -21.14 16.69
C THR A 73 -17.01 -20.28 17.80
N LEU A 74 -16.07 -19.39 17.45
CA LEU A 74 -15.58 -18.39 18.40
C LEU A 74 -16.73 -17.40 18.65
N VAL A 75 -17.47 -17.61 19.74
CA VAL A 75 -18.51 -16.66 20.18
C VAL A 75 -17.79 -15.46 20.79
N ALA A 76 -17.88 -14.31 20.13
CA ALA A 76 -17.42 -13.05 20.75
C ALA A 76 -18.26 -12.81 22.02
N PRO A 77 -17.65 -12.42 23.15
CA PRO A 77 -18.39 -12.19 24.39
C PRO A 77 -19.46 -11.11 24.18
N ALA A 78 -20.66 -11.34 24.72
CA ALA A 78 -21.87 -10.56 24.46
C ALA A 78 -21.84 -9.09 24.93
N ASP A 79 -20.75 -8.66 25.56
CA ASP A 79 -20.67 -7.42 26.33
C ASP A 79 -20.02 -6.25 25.57
N GLN A 80 -19.63 -6.47 24.30
CA GLN A 80 -18.92 -5.45 23.51
C GLN A 80 -19.88 -4.62 22.67
N ARG A 81 -20.54 -3.65 23.31
CA ARG A 81 -21.15 -2.54 22.58
C ARG A 81 -20.06 -1.59 22.07
N PRO A 82 -20.13 -1.10 20.82
CA PRO A 82 -19.17 -0.14 20.31
C PRO A 82 -19.19 1.13 21.16
N ASP A 83 -18.00 1.55 21.57
CA ASP A 83 -17.74 2.75 22.35
C ASP A 83 -18.26 4.01 21.62
N ALA A 84 -18.94 4.90 22.34
CA ALA A 84 -19.69 6.02 21.76
C ALA A 84 -18.80 7.00 20.98
N ASP A 85 -17.52 7.11 21.36
CA ASP A 85 -16.55 7.99 20.71
C ASP A 85 -16.17 7.48 19.30
N ASN A 86 -16.11 6.15 19.09
CA ASN A 86 -15.84 5.57 17.77
C ASN A 86 -17.04 5.65 16.83
N ALA A 87 -18.26 5.65 17.37
CA ALA A 87 -19.49 5.75 16.58
C ALA A 87 -19.66 7.13 15.93
N ARG A 88 -19.05 8.17 16.51
CA ARG A 88 -19.15 9.56 16.03
C ARG A 88 -18.30 9.80 14.78
N ASP A 89 -17.09 9.24 14.72
CA ASP A 89 -16.20 9.31 13.55
C ASP A 89 -16.61 8.35 12.42
N ALA A 90 -17.18 7.20 12.76
CA ALA A 90 -17.73 6.23 11.81
C ALA A 90 -18.94 6.76 11.03
N LYS A 91 -19.83 7.49 11.72
CA LYS A 91 -21.05 8.08 11.15
C LYS A 91 -20.78 9.12 10.06
N ALA A 92 -19.59 9.72 10.01
CA ALA A 92 -19.28 10.73 9.01
C ALA A 92 -19.16 10.17 7.58
N ARG A 93 -19.07 8.83 7.40
CA ARG A 93 -18.80 8.20 6.09
C ARG A 93 -19.47 6.84 5.86
N ASP A 94 -20.49 6.49 6.65
CA ASP A 94 -21.18 5.18 6.58
C ASP A 94 -20.23 3.97 6.64
N VAL A 95 -19.10 4.10 7.35
CA VAL A 95 -18.18 2.97 7.54
C VAL A 95 -18.60 2.23 8.80
N GLU A 96 -19.21 1.05 8.65
CA GLU A 96 -19.46 0.16 9.79
C GLU A 96 -18.13 -0.19 10.46
N MET A 97 -17.90 0.34 11.66
CA MET A 97 -16.71 0.04 12.44
C MET A 97 -16.72 -1.41 12.90
N PRO A 98 -15.57 -2.10 12.90
CA PRO A 98 -15.50 -3.48 13.33
C PRO A 98 -15.81 -3.59 14.83
N VAL A 99 -16.28 -4.77 15.25
CA VAL A 99 -16.42 -5.09 16.67
C VAL A 99 -15.04 -5.18 17.30
N TYR A 100 -14.84 -4.44 18.39
CA TYR A 100 -13.59 -4.43 19.15
C TYR A 100 -13.69 -5.34 20.35
N PHE A 101 -12.63 -6.12 20.60
CA PHE A 101 -12.52 -7.01 21.74
C PHE A 101 -11.20 -6.86 22.48
N GLU A 102 -11.20 -7.24 23.76
CA GLU A 102 -9.98 -7.46 24.54
C GLU A 102 -9.65 -8.96 24.54
N LEU A 103 -8.35 -9.31 24.55
CA LEU A 103 -7.93 -10.71 24.59
C LEU A 103 -8.08 -11.26 26.02
N GLU A 104 -8.77 -12.38 26.14
CA GLU A 104 -8.94 -13.09 27.41
C GLU A 104 -7.59 -13.58 27.97
N GLY A 105 -7.49 -13.66 29.30
CA GLY A 105 -6.27 -14.12 29.99
C GLY A 105 -5.30 -13.02 30.40
N GLY A 106 -5.63 -11.74 30.17
CA GLY A 106 -4.89 -10.61 30.72
C GLY A 106 -3.46 -10.44 30.19
N LEU A 107 -3.09 -11.12 29.09
CA LEU A 107 -1.78 -10.95 28.46
C LEU A 107 -1.49 -9.48 28.11
N LEU A 108 -2.52 -8.71 27.75
CA LEU A 108 -2.44 -7.28 27.43
C LEU A 108 -3.71 -6.54 27.89
N LYS A 109 -3.81 -6.27 29.20
CA LYS A 109 -4.94 -5.51 29.77
C LYS A 109 -5.02 -4.10 29.16
N GLY A 110 -6.21 -3.70 28.71
CA GLY A 110 -6.49 -2.37 28.16
C GLY A 110 -6.10 -2.15 26.69
N VAL A 111 -5.65 -3.19 25.98
CA VAL A 111 -5.38 -3.10 24.54
C VAL A 111 -6.58 -3.63 23.75
N ARG A 112 -7.22 -2.73 23.00
CA ARG A 112 -8.33 -3.07 22.10
C ARG A 112 -7.82 -3.72 20.81
N HIS A 113 -8.45 -4.82 20.43
CA HIS A 113 -8.18 -5.60 19.23
C HIS A 113 -9.41 -5.67 18.33
N PHE A 114 -9.21 -5.96 17.04
CA PHE A 114 -10.29 -6.21 16.09
C PHE A 114 -9.83 -7.21 15.02
N ALA A 115 -10.78 -7.83 14.33
CA ALA A 115 -10.49 -8.70 13.19
C ALA A 115 -10.28 -7.84 11.93
N CYS A 116 -9.04 -7.80 11.42
CA CYS A 116 -8.70 -7.09 10.20
C CYS A 116 -8.90 -7.98 8.98
N ASP A 117 -9.90 -7.66 8.17
CA ASP A 117 -10.24 -8.46 6.99
C ASP A 117 -9.16 -8.54 5.91
N PRO A 118 -8.52 -7.42 5.49
CA PRO A 118 -7.48 -7.49 4.48
C PRO A 118 -6.29 -8.37 4.85
N TYR A 119 -5.92 -8.42 6.13
CA TYR A 119 -4.80 -9.25 6.62
C TYR A 119 -5.23 -10.62 7.15
N LYS A 120 -6.55 -10.86 7.27
CA LYS A 120 -7.12 -12.06 7.90
C LYS A 120 -6.50 -12.37 9.27
N ALA A 121 -6.22 -11.32 10.04
CA ALA A 121 -5.51 -11.35 11.32
C ALA A 121 -6.19 -10.46 12.36
N THR A 122 -5.99 -10.78 13.64
CA THR A 122 -6.38 -9.91 14.75
C THR A 122 -5.30 -8.86 14.98
N LEU A 123 -5.66 -7.58 14.92
CA LEU A 123 -4.74 -6.46 15.11
C LEU A 123 -5.18 -5.60 16.29
N SER A 124 -4.22 -5.03 17.02
CA SER A 124 -4.51 -3.96 17.96
C SER A 124 -4.77 -2.66 17.21
N VAL A 125 -5.60 -1.77 17.77
CA VAL A 125 -5.88 -0.43 17.21
C VAL A 125 -4.58 0.32 16.90
N LYS A 126 -3.64 0.32 17.84
CA LYS A 126 -2.32 0.95 17.67
C LYS A 126 -1.53 0.35 16.50
N SER A 127 -1.48 -0.98 16.39
CA SER A 127 -0.75 -1.64 15.28
C SER A 127 -1.38 -1.37 13.91
N CYS A 128 -2.71 -1.18 13.85
CA CYS A 128 -3.41 -0.80 12.63
C CYS A 128 -3.07 0.63 12.22
N ALA A 129 -3.10 1.57 13.17
CA ALA A 129 -2.69 2.96 12.96
C ALA A 129 -1.23 3.05 12.45
N ASP A 130 -0.30 2.36 13.12
CA ASP A 130 1.12 2.35 12.73
C ASP A 130 1.32 1.82 11.30
N ARG A 131 0.56 0.79 10.90
CA ARG A 131 0.60 0.24 9.53
C ARG A 131 0.02 1.20 8.52
N TYR A 132 -1.04 1.92 8.88
CA TYR A 132 -1.64 2.96 8.02
C TYR A 132 -0.65 4.10 7.77
N GLU A 133 0.02 4.58 8.81
CA GLU A 133 1.04 5.63 8.71
C GLU A 133 2.22 5.17 7.85
N LYS A 134 2.73 3.95 8.07
CA LYS A 134 3.78 3.36 7.22
C LYS A 134 3.34 3.17 5.76
N ALA A 135 2.06 2.89 5.51
CA ALA A 135 1.55 2.75 4.15
C ALA A 135 1.49 4.08 3.38
N ASN A 136 1.41 5.19 4.12
CA ASN A 136 1.26 6.55 3.62
C ASN A 136 2.51 7.42 3.84
N SER A 137 3.58 6.88 4.44
CA SER A 137 4.86 7.57 4.56
C SER A 137 5.54 7.68 3.19
N ASP A 138 6.18 8.82 2.93
CA ASP A 138 6.99 9.05 1.73
C ASP A 138 8.35 8.33 1.75
N ASP A 139 8.64 7.60 2.82
CA ASP A 139 9.89 6.86 2.99
C ASP A 139 10.02 5.74 1.94
N PRO A 140 11.02 5.83 1.04
CA PRO A 140 11.21 4.87 -0.04
C PRO A 140 11.59 3.46 0.44
N ASP A 141 12.21 3.34 1.62
CA ASP A 141 12.62 2.04 2.20
C ASP A 141 11.45 1.34 2.90
N VAL A 142 10.47 2.13 3.37
CA VAL A 142 9.24 1.64 4.00
C VAL A 142 8.12 1.39 2.98
N TYR A 143 8.25 1.95 1.77
CA TYR A 143 7.34 1.74 0.64
C TYR A 143 7.39 0.28 0.16
N SER A 144 6.79 -0.60 0.95
CA SER A 144 6.66 -2.01 0.68
C SER A 144 5.23 -2.29 0.24
N ASP A 145 5.09 -3.07 -0.83
CA ASP A 145 3.80 -3.60 -1.29
C ASP A 145 3.05 -4.35 -0.17
N ARG A 146 3.77 -4.74 0.90
CA ARG A 146 3.23 -5.31 2.14
C ARG A 146 2.13 -4.45 2.77
N TYR A 147 2.21 -3.11 2.69
CA TYR A 147 1.21 -2.22 3.31
C TYR A 147 0.23 -1.62 2.29
N SER A 148 0.22 -2.11 1.04
CA SER A 148 -0.67 -1.60 -0.02
C SER A 148 -2.15 -1.61 0.39
N ALA A 149 -2.61 -2.65 1.10
CA ALA A 149 -3.98 -2.76 1.60
C ALA A 149 -4.33 -1.73 2.68
N CYS A 150 -3.34 -1.20 3.40
CA CYS A 150 -3.55 -0.19 4.44
C CYS A 150 -3.67 1.22 3.87
N ARG A 151 -3.14 1.48 2.66
CA ARG A 151 -2.98 2.84 2.12
C ARG A 151 -4.29 3.62 2.04
N THR A 152 -5.36 2.95 1.58
CA THR A 152 -6.71 3.54 1.43
C THR A 152 -7.69 2.94 2.43
N CYS A 153 -7.21 2.38 3.53
CA CYS A 153 -8.06 1.70 4.51
C CYS A 153 -8.74 2.72 5.43
N ALA A 154 -10.08 2.75 5.42
CA ALA A 154 -10.85 3.65 6.28
C ALA A 154 -10.61 3.36 7.77
N TYR A 155 -10.51 2.09 8.17
CA TYR A 155 -10.22 1.71 9.56
C TYR A 155 -8.84 2.17 10.01
N GLY A 156 -7.81 1.97 9.17
CA GLY A 156 -6.45 2.42 9.47
C GLY A 156 -6.38 3.93 9.65
N ALA A 157 -7.08 4.68 8.80
CA ALA A 157 -7.14 6.13 8.90
C ALA A 157 -7.87 6.60 10.17
N ALA A 158 -9.00 5.96 10.51
CA ALA A 158 -9.74 6.25 11.74
C ALA A 158 -8.89 5.96 12.99
N HIS A 159 -8.19 4.82 13.02
CA HIS A 159 -7.28 4.47 14.13
C HIS A 159 -6.09 5.40 14.24
N ALA A 160 -5.62 5.95 13.12
CA ALA A 160 -4.57 6.96 13.09
C ALA A 160 -5.07 8.39 13.38
N GLY A 161 -6.38 8.57 13.65
CA GLY A 161 -6.97 9.88 13.92
C GLY A 161 -6.97 10.82 12.71
N ARG A 162 -6.87 10.27 11.48
CA ARG A 162 -6.87 11.07 10.26
C ARG A 162 -8.30 11.49 9.90
N VAL A 163 -8.52 12.79 9.85
CA VAL A 163 -9.81 13.37 9.44
C VAL A 163 -9.87 13.46 7.92
N ASN A 164 -10.94 12.95 7.32
CA ASN A 164 -11.21 13.02 5.88
C ASN A 164 -10.06 12.48 4.98
N PRO A 165 -9.49 11.28 5.24
CA PRO A 165 -8.40 10.70 4.43
C PRO A 165 -8.81 10.48 2.97
N ASN A 166 -7.85 10.55 2.05
CA ASN A 166 -8.02 10.21 0.64
C ASN A 166 -8.15 8.68 0.48
N LEU A 167 -9.37 8.22 0.19
CA LEU A 167 -9.68 6.81 -0.05
C LEU A 167 -9.64 6.43 -1.53
N SER A 168 -9.17 7.33 -2.41
CA SER A 168 -9.03 7.04 -3.83
C SER A 168 -8.10 5.85 -4.04
N LYS A 169 -8.51 4.89 -4.88
CA LYS A 169 -7.65 3.76 -5.27
C LYS A 169 -6.35 4.22 -5.93
N LEU A 170 -6.32 5.43 -6.49
CA LEU A 170 -5.14 6.01 -7.12
C LEU A 170 -4.12 6.53 -6.10
N LYS A 171 -4.49 6.73 -4.82
CA LYS A 171 -3.59 7.29 -3.80
C LYS A 171 -2.29 6.49 -3.72
N GLY A 172 -1.18 7.19 -3.94
CA GLY A 172 0.17 6.62 -3.91
C GLY A 172 0.47 5.60 -5.02
N MET A 173 -0.44 5.30 -5.95
CA MET A 173 -0.14 4.44 -7.10
C MET A 173 0.82 5.15 -8.06
N ARG A 174 1.81 4.45 -8.61
CA ARG A 174 2.69 5.01 -9.65
C ARG A 174 2.04 4.95 -11.04
N ILE A 175 0.90 5.62 -11.19
CA ILE A 175 0.13 5.69 -12.43
C ILE A 175 0.46 6.97 -13.21
N CYS A 176 0.68 6.83 -14.52
CA CYS A 176 0.91 7.97 -15.40
C CYS A 176 -0.37 8.79 -15.56
N GLY A 177 -0.31 10.10 -15.32
CA GLY A 177 -1.47 10.99 -15.47
C GLY A 177 -2.04 11.03 -16.90
N ARG A 178 -1.22 10.75 -17.93
CA ARG A 178 -1.64 10.87 -19.34
C ARG A 178 -2.12 9.58 -19.98
N CYS A 179 -1.49 8.45 -19.67
CA CYS A 179 -1.83 7.16 -20.28
C CYS A 179 -2.46 6.17 -19.31
N HIS A 180 -2.60 6.57 -18.04
CA HIS A 180 -3.19 5.78 -16.95
C HIS A 180 -2.55 4.39 -16.76
N THR A 181 -1.31 4.21 -17.24
CA THR A 181 -0.56 2.97 -17.08
C THR A 181 0.25 3.04 -15.80
N GLY A 182 0.21 1.96 -14.99
CA GLY A 182 1.08 1.77 -13.85
C GLY A 182 2.53 1.57 -14.29
N VAL A 183 3.47 2.27 -13.66
CA VAL A 183 4.90 2.25 -14.02
C VAL A 183 5.79 2.20 -12.79
N ALA A 184 7.00 1.68 -12.93
CA ALA A 184 7.95 1.60 -11.83
C ALA A 184 8.37 2.99 -11.31
N ARG A 185 8.44 4.00 -12.20
CA ARG A 185 8.86 5.38 -11.89
C ARG A 185 8.05 6.39 -12.70
N LEU A 186 7.70 7.50 -12.05
CA LEU A 186 7.12 8.68 -12.67
C LEU A 186 8.17 9.80 -12.80
N ILE A 187 8.20 10.47 -13.95
CA ILE A 187 9.00 11.67 -14.19
C ILE A 187 8.20 12.88 -13.72
N GLY A 188 8.82 13.71 -12.87
CA GLY A 188 8.16 14.87 -12.26
C GLY A 188 6.93 14.49 -11.42
N LYS A 189 6.92 13.27 -10.85
CA LYS A 189 5.75 12.65 -10.21
C LYS A 189 4.50 12.61 -11.11
N HIS A 190 4.55 12.81 -12.43
CA HIS A 190 3.33 12.95 -13.26
C HIS A 190 3.25 11.94 -14.41
N LEU A 191 4.32 11.82 -15.19
CA LEU A 191 4.31 11.08 -16.45
C LEU A 191 5.17 9.82 -16.38
N CYS A 192 4.79 8.78 -17.13
CA CYS A 192 5.73 7.71 -17.44
C CYS A 192 6.81 8.19 -18.41
N ILE A 193 7.90 7.44 -18.50
CA ILE A 193 9.02 7.75 -19.42
C ILE A 193 8.57 7.87 -20.89
N SER A 194 7.61 7.06 -21.33
CA SER A 194 7.10 7.12 -22.71
C SER A 194 6.32 8.41 -22.98
N CYS A 195 5.40 8.80 -22.08
CA CYS A 195 4.64 10.05 -22.20
C CYS A 195 5.53 11.28 -22.06
N TYR A 196 6.52 11.23 -21.18
CA TYR A 196 7.53 12.28 -21.04
C TYR A 196 8.36 12.45 -22.32
N ASN A 197 8.83 11.36 -22.93
CA ASN A 197 9.56 11.43 -24.19
C ASN A 197 8.70 12.00 -25.32
N ARG A 198 7.43 11.58 -25.44
CA ARG A 198 6.50 12.14 -26.43
C ARG A 198 6.26 13.64 -26.23
N GLN A 199 6.16 14.08 -24.97
CA GLN A 199 6.07 15.50 -24.64
C GLN A 199 7.32 16.26 -25.09
N ARG A 200 8.49 15.73 -24.78
CA ARG A 200 9.76 16.32 -25.21
C ARG A 200 9.87 16.39 -26.75
N GLU A 201 9.49 15.33 -27.46
CA GLU A 201 9.45 15.32 -28.93
C GLU A 201 8.52 16.41 -29.48
N TYR A 202 7.34 16.58 -28.87
CA TYR A 202 6.38 17.63 -29.25
C TYR A 202 6.97 19.03 -29.05
N LEU A 203 7.62 19.28 -27.91
CA LEU A 203 8.27 20.56 -27.62
C LEU A 203 9.44 20.86 -28.57
N ILE A 204 10.24 19.85 -28.92
CA ILE A 204 11.34 19.98 -29.89
C ILE A 204 10.81 20.07 -31.33
N GLY A 205 9.59 19.61 -31.59
CA GLY A 205 8.99 19.54 -32.92
C GLY A 205 9.52 18.41 -33.80
N LYS A 206 10.32 17.49 -33.25
CA LYS A 206 10.92 16.35 -33.96
C LYS A 206 10.87 15.10 -33.08
N ASN A 207 10.41 13.98 -33.64
CA ASN A 207 10.49 12.68 -33.00
C ASN A 207 11.88 12.04 -33.17
N ALA A 208 12.08 10.85 -32.59
CA ALA A 208 13.32 10.09 -32.72
C ALA A 208 13.76 9.79 -34.17
N LYS A 209 12.85 9.89 -35.16
CA LYS A 209 13.14 9.73 -36.60
C LYS A 209 13.34 11.07 -37.33
N GLY A 210 13.37 12.19 -36.62
CA GLY A 210 13.48 13.54 -37.19
C GLY A 210 12.20 14.07 -37.85
N THR A 211 11.08 13.36 -37.74
CA THR A 211 9.79 13.77 -38.32
C THR A 211 8.92 14.48 -37.28
N LYS A 212 7.99 15.34 -37.73
CA LYS A 212 7.09 16.08 -36.82
C LYS A 212 6.21 15.09 -36.04
N PRO A 213 6.09 15.21 -34.71
CA PRO A 213 5.19 14.36 -33.92
C PRO A 213 3.73 14.62 -34.27
N ILE A 214 2.98 13.56 -34.61
CA ILE A 214 1.55 13.65 -35.02
C ILE A 214 0.62 13.08 -33.94
N LYS A 215 1.12 12.15 -33.11
CA LYS A 215 0.28 11.37 -32.20
C LYS A 215 -0.07 12.07 -30.89
N LEU A 216 0.65 13.13 -30.52
CA LEU A 216 0.40 13.84 -29.28
C LEU A 216 -0.51 15.03 -29.56
N ALA A 217 -1.62 15.12 -28.83
CA ALA A 217 -2.49 16.29 -28.85
C ALA A 217 -1.73 17.54 -28.35
N LYS A 218 -2.28 18.72 -28.67
CA LYS A 218 -1.66 20.00 -28.32
C LYS A 218 -1.49 20.11 -26.80
N LEU A 219 -0.25 20.33 -26.37
CA LEU A 219 0.06 20.59 -24.98
C LEU A 219 -0.31 22.03 -24.62
N ALA A 220 -0.93 22.20 -23.45
CA ALA A 220 -1.27 23.50 -22.91
C ALA A 220 -1.10 23.52 -21.38
N PRO A 221 -0.80 24.70 -20.80
CA PRO A 221 -0.87 24.89 -19.36
C PRO A 221 -2.32 24.79 -18.92
N ARG A 222 -2.56 24.00 -17.87
CA ARG A 222 -3.88 23.86 -17.27
C ARG A 222 -3.78 23.94 -15.76
N SER A 223 -4.88 24.32 -15.15
CA SER A 223 -5.05 24.34 -13.71
C SER A 223 -6.41 23.76 -13.32
N ILE A 224 -6.47 23.05 -12.20
CA ILE A 224 -7.71 22.59 -11.59
C ILE A 224 -7.76 23.09 -10.15
N THR A 225 -8.92 23.62 -9.76
CA THR A 225 -9.24 24.00 -8.38
C THR A 225 -10.05 22.86 -7.77
N TYR A 226 -9.69 22.48 -6.54
CA TYR A 226 -10.34 21.39 -5.80
C TYR A 226 -10.33 21.70 -4.31
N ARG A 227 -11.22 21.06 -3.55
CA ARG A 227 -11.25 21.17 -2.09
C ARG A 227 -10.68 19.91 -1.47
N ALA A 228 -9.78 20.03 -0.51
CA ALA A 228 -9.23 18.90 0.23
C ALA A 228 -8.99 19.30 1.68
N GLY A 229 -9.48 18.49 2.63
CA GLY A 229 -9.36 18.79 4.06
C GLY A 229 -10.03 20.11 4.46
N GLY A 230 -11.14 20.47 3.80
CA GLY A 230 -11.84 21.73 4.02
C GLY A 230 -11.25 22.94 3.30
N VAL A 231 -10.00 22.85 2.80
CA VAL A 231 -9.27 23.95 2.16
C VAL A 231 -9.38 23.87 0.64
N VAL A 232 -9.58 25.00 -0.03
CA VAL A 232 -9.54 25.11 -1.50
C VAL A 232 -8.08 25.22 -1.95
N LYS A 233 -7.67 24.33 -2.85
CA LYS A 233 -6.33 24.24 -3.43
C LYS A 233 -6.40 24.33 -4.95
N THR A 234 -5.32 24.78 -5.57
CA THR A 234 -5.19 24.80 -7.04
C THR A 234 -3.95 24.01 -7.46
N ARG A 235 -4.12 23.03 -8.36
CA ARG A 235 -3.02 22.30 -8.99
C ARG A 235 -2.81 22.84 -10.40
N LYS A 236 -1.57 23.22 -10.74
CA LYS A 236 -1.17 23.72 -12.06
C LYS A 236 -0.13 22.78 -12.68
N ILE A 237 -0.30 22.43 -13.95
CA ILE A 237 0.69 21.67 -14.73
C ILE A 237 0.86 22.37 -16.08
N ALA A 238 2.10 22.71 -16.43
CA ALA A 238 2.42 23.54 -17.60
C ALA A 238 2.16 22.85 -18.94
N GLU A 239 2.27 21.52 -19.00
CA GLU A 239 2.30 20.76 -20.25
C GLU A 239 1.39 19.54 -20.14
N THR A 240 0.09 19.76 -20.33
CA THR A 240 -0.94 18.71 -20.27
C THR A 240 -1.64 18.54 -21.60
N VAL A 241 -2.17 17.35 -21.87
CA VAL A 241 -3.07 17.08 -22.99
C VAL A 241 -4.50 17.47 -22.63
N ASP A 242 -4.95 17.14 -21.43
CA ASP A 242 -6.31 17.33 -20.95
C ASP A 242 -6.36 17.65 -19.44
N THR A 243 -7.58 17.80 -18.91
CA THR A 243 -7.83 18.05 -17.48
C THR A 243 -7.73 16.76 -16.65
N ASP A 244 -7.93 15.59 -17.27
CA ASP A 244 -7.87 14.29 -16.60
C ASP A 244 -6.48 14.04 -16.01
N GLU A 245 -5.42 14.47 -16.70
CA GLU A 245 -4.06 14.50 -16.17
C GLU A 245 -3.96 15.17 -14.79
N LEU A 246 -4.66 16.28 -14.58
CA LEU A 246 -4.65 17.00 -13.31
C LEU A 246 -5.49 16.28 -12.25
N ILE A 247 -6.64 15.74 -12.64
CA ILE A 247 -7.53 14.99 -11.75
C ILE A 247 -6.80 13.76 -11.19
N VAL A 248 -6.14 12.99 -12.06
CA VAL A 248 -5.34 11.82 -11.66
C VAL A 248 -4.20 12.22 -10.73
N ALA A 249 -3.50 13.32 -11.04
CA ALA A 249 -2.43 13.82 -10.17
C ALA A 249 -2.96 14.19 -8.77
N VAL A 250 -4.09 14.91 -8.68
CA VAL A 250 -4.71 15.27 -7.39
C VAL A 250 -5.17 14.03 -6.63
N LEU A 251 -5.90 13.11 -7.28
CA LEU A 251 -6.38 11.88 -6.65
C LEU A 251 -5.25 10.98 -6.13
N ARG A 252 -4.10 10.99 -6.80
CA ARG A 252 -2.93 10.20 -6.42
C ARG A 252 -2.12 10.85 -5.30
N ASP A 253 -1.91 12.17 -5.35
CA ASP A 253 -0.93 12.86 -4.51
C ASP A 253 -1.57 13.43 -3.23
N GLU A 254 -2.83 13.85 -3.26
CA GLU A 254 -3.46 14.55 -2.13
C GLU A 254 -3.68 13.62 -0.92
N GLU A 255 -3.42 14.10 0.30
CA GLU A 255 -3.58 13.33 1.54
C GLU A 255 -5.03 13.24 2.00
N CYS A 256 -5.76 14.35 1.91
CA CYS A 256 -7.18 14.42 2.23
C CYS A 256 -8.02 14.06 1.02
N ALA A 257 -9.26 13.57 1.22
CA ALA A 257 -10.16 13.26 0.12
C ALA A 257 -10.42 14.51 -0.72
N PRO A 258 -9.99 14.54 -2.00
CA PRO A 258 -10.23 15.68 -2.86
C PRO A 258 -11.67 15.67 -3.35
N GLN A 259 -12.28 16.85 -3.38
CA GLN A 259 -13.58 17.12 -3.97
C GLN A 259 -13.37 18.06 -5.15
N PHE A 260 -13.82 17.61 -6.33
CA PHE A 260 -13.80 18.43 -7.53
C PHE A 260 -15.18 19.07 -7.69
N ALA A 261 -15.22 20.39 -7.82
CA ALA A 261 -16.41 21.09 -8.25
C ALA A 261 -16.26 21.41 -9.73
N TYR A 262 -17.28 21.05 -10.51
CA TYR A 262 -17.38 21.57 -11.87
C TYR A 262 -17.93 22.99 -11.77
N ARG A 263 -17.09 24.00 -12.05
CA ARG A 263 -17.60 25.36 -12.27
C ARG A 263 -18.32 25.33 -13.61
N ALA A 264 -19.64 25.39 -13.58
CA ALA A 264 -20.42 25.56 -14.80
C ALA A 264 -19.90 26.83 -15.53
N PRO A 265 -19.86 26.82 -16.88
CA PRO A 265 -19.64 28.04 -17.64
C PRO A 265 -20.57 29.15 -17.14
N ALA A 266 -20.12 30.41 -17.13
CA ALA A 266 -20.94 31.53 -16.67
C ALA A 266 -22.30 31.63 -17.41
N ALA A 267 -22.40 31.11 -18.63
CA ALA A 267 -23.65 31.03 -19.39
C ALA A 267 -24.67 30.01 -18.82
N LEU A 268 -24.23 29.10 -17.95
CA LEU A 268 -25.04 28.10 -17.25
C LEU A 268 -25.21 28.45 -15.76
N ASP A 269 -24.78 29.64 -15.33
CA ASP A 269 -24.85 30.09 -13.94
C ASP A 269 -26.30 30.20 -13.46
N TRP A 270 -27.22 30.55 -14.37
CA TRP A 270 -28.67 30.58 -14.11
C TRP A 270 -29.28 29.21 -13.79
N LEU A 271 -28.58 28.11 -14.11
CA LEU A 271 -29.05 26.74 -13.85
C LEU A 271 -28.75 26.28 -12.41
N LEU A 272 -27.86 27.00 -11.71
CA LEU A 272 -27.44 26.69 -10.35
C LEU A 272 -28.26 27.56 -9.40
N ASP A 273 -29.36 27.01 -8.91
CA ASP A 273 -30.20 27.62 -7.87
C ASP A 273 -29.32 28.01 -6.68
N ASP A 274 -29.44 29.27 -6.27
CA ASP A 274 -28.63 29.91 -5.21
C ASP A 274 -28.70 29.15 -3.87
N ASP A 275 -29.79 28.43 -3.64
CA ASP A 275 -30.05 27.71 -2.40
C ASP A 275 -29.44 26.29 -2.36
N VAL A 276 -28.98 25.76 -3.51
CA VAL A 276 -28.50 24.37 -3.65
C VAL A 276 -26.99 24.30 -3.86
N TYR A 277 -26.38 25.33 -4.46
CA TYR A 277 -24.96 25.33 -4.82
C TYR A 277 -24.16 26.35 -4.00
N ASP A 278 -23.19 25.87 -3.22
CA ASP A 278 -22.24 26.71 -2.50
C ASP A 278 -21.28 27.42 -3.49
N ARG A 279 -21.61 28.68 -3.83
CA ARG A 279 -20.85 29.54 -4.75
C ARG A 279 -19.46 29.93 -4.20
N SER A 280 -19.16 29.69 -2.92
CA SER A 280 -17.89 30.07 -2.29
C SER A 280 -16.67 29.30 -2.84
N ILE A 281 -16.87 28.24 -3.63
CA ILE A 281 -15.78 27.40 -4.16
C ILE A 281 -15.10 28.01 -5.40
N GLY A 282 -15.59 29.13 -5.95
CA GLY A 282 -15.08 29.71 -7.20
C GLY A 282 -14.78 31.21 -7.20
N ASP A 283 -15.28 31.95 -6.21
CA ASP A 283 -14.99 33.38 -6.10
C ASP A 283 -13.70 33.59 -5.32
N THR A 284 -12.86 34.44 -5.91
CA THR A 284 -11.48 34.70 -5.55
C THR A 284 -11.28 34.76 -4.03
N VAL A 285 -10.74 33.70 -3.46
CA VAL A 285 -9.86 33.86 -2.32
C VAL A 285 -8.73 34.73 -2.85
N GLU A 286 -8.70 36.00 -2.44
CA GLU A 286 -7.53 36.85 -2.66
C GLU A 286 -6.32 36.02 -2.23
N VAL A 287 -5.45 35.77 -3.18
CA VAL A 287 -4.29 34.90 -3.00
C VAL A 287 -3.33 35.66 -2.09
N ALA A 288 -3.57 35.61 -0.78
CA ALA A 288 -2.57 35.99 0.19
C ALA A 288 -1.37 35.07 -0.05
N ASP A 289 -0.22 35.68 -0.30
CA ASP A 289 1.01 35.07 -0.78
C ASP A 289 1.34 33.73 -0.11
N VAL A 290 1.19 32.63 -0.86
CA VAL A 290 1.63 31.28 -0.48
C VAL A 290 3.15 31.11 -0.70
N ALA A 291 3.90 32.22 -0.84
CA ALA A 291 5.34 32.20 -1.00
C ALA A 291 6.12 31.87 0.29
N ALA A 292 5.44 31.69 1.44
CA ALA A 292 6.09 31.55 2.74
C ALA A 292 5.94 30.18 3.45
N VAL A 293 5.48 29.12 2.77
CA VAL A 293 5.33 27.78 3.42
C VAL A 293 6.23 26.69 2.80
N ALA A 294 7.34 27.11 2.19
CA ALA A 294 8.38 26.20 1.71
C ALA A 294 9.72 26.52 2.38
N ASP A 295 9.75 26.59 3.71
CA ASP A 295 10.98 26.43 4.53
C ASP A 295 10.62 26.42 6.03
N SER A 296 10.04 25.33 6.52
CA SER A 296 9.90 25.08 7.97
C SER A 296 9.86 23.57 8.25
N ALA A 297 10.94 22.90 7.89
CA ALA A 297 11.36 21.70 8.60
C ALA A 297 12.37 22.14 9.68
N GLN A 298 12.20 21.62 10.90
CA GLN A 298 13.02 21.80 12.11
C GLN A 298 12.92 23.15 12.84
N GLU A 299 12.19 23.13 13.97
CA GLU A 299 12.76 23.37 15.32
C GLU A 299 11.65 23.18 16.37
N LEU A 300 11.55 21.96 16.92
CA LEU A 300 10.90 21.77 18.21
C LEU A 300 11.96 21.94 19.29
N ALA A 301 11.84 23.05 20.00
CA ALA A 301 12.66 23.44 21.13
C ALA A 301 12.71 22.34 22.21
N VAL A 302 13.90 21.76 22.39
CA VAL A 302 14.27 21.07 23.62
C VAL A 302 14.83 22.11 24.58
N VAL A 303 14.23 22.21 25.75
CA VAL A 303 14.65 23.04 26.89
C VAL A 303 16.10 22.68 27.27
N PRO A 304 17.03 23.65 27.38
CA PRO A 304 18.38 23.34 27.85
C PRO A 304 18.39 23.26 29.38
N ILE A 305 18.72 22.08 29.90
CA ILE A 305 19.23 21.92 31.27
C ILE A 305 20.69 22.39 31.26
N VAL A 306 20.97 23.32 32.16
CA VAL A 306 22.28 23.91 32.44
C VAL A 306 23.25 22.86 32.98
N ALA A 307 24.43 22.73 32.37
CA ALA A 307 25.68 22.34 33.03
C ALA A 307 26.92 22.72 32.20
N SER A 308 27.56 23.81 32.64
CA SER A 308 29.02 24.09 32.72
C SER A 308 30.06 23.37 31.85
N VAL A 309 30.85 24.22 31.17
CA VAL A 309 32.33 24.35 31.11
C VAL A 309 33.18 23.11 30.77
N LEU A 310 33.89 23.16 29.63
CA LEU A 310 35.37 23.10 29.54
C LEU A 310 35.87 23.19 28.07
N GLU A 311 36.71 24.21 27.85
CA GLU A 311 37.96 24.28 27.07
C GLU A 311 38.07 23.91 25.57
N ASP A 312 38.86 24.77 24.92
CA ASP A 312 39.33 24.77 23.54
C ASP A 312 39.97 23.44 23.09
N VAL A 313 39.53 22.94 21.93
CA VAL A 313 40.36 22.06 21.09
C VAL A 313 40.20 22.47 19.63
N VAL A 314 41.25 23.11 19.11
CA VAL A 314 41.47 23.35 17.69
C VAL A 314 41.76 21.99 17.02
N ALA A 315 40.88 21.56 16.12
CA ALA A 315 41.13 20.39 15.26
C ALA A 315 41.58 20.86 13.86
N PRO A 316 42.66 20.26 13.29
CA PRO A 316 43.24 20.69 12.01
C PRO A 316 42.45 20.16 10.81
N MET A 317 42.46 20.93 9.72
CA MET A 317 41.95 20.53 8.41
C MET A 317 42.70 19.30 7.87
N PRO A 318 42.01 18.24 7.42
CA PRO A 318 42.65 17.19 6.65
C PRO A 318 42.90 17.62 5.20
N ALA A 319 44.10 17.26 4.73
CA ALA A 319 44.64 17.54 3.41
C ALA A 319 43.83 16.85 2.28
N ALA A 320 43.86 17.49 1.11
CA ALA A 320 43.31 16.99 -0.14
C ALA A 320 43.89 15.62 -0.50
N LEU A 321 43.01 14.66 -0.77
CA LEU A 321 43.36 13.34 -1.29
C LEU A 321 43.30 13.41 -2.83
N ASP A 322 44.48 13.41 -3.46
CA ASP A 322 44.64 13.20 -4.89
C ASP A 322 44.24 11.77 -5.26
N VAL A 323 43.09 11.61 -5.93
CA VAL A 323 42.68 10.34 -6.52
C VAL A 323 43.29 10.26 -7.92
N VAL A 324 44.38 9.51 -8.03
CA VAL A 324 44.95 9.06 -9.30
C VAL A 324 43.97 8.08 -9.95
N LEU A 325 43.38 8.50 -11.08
CA LEU A 325 42.59 7.65 -11.96
C LEU A 325 43.53 6.65 -12.66
N ALA A 326 43.35 5.36 -12.37
CA ALA A 326 43.98 4.27 -13.10
C ALA A 326 43.22 3.97 -14.41
N ASP A 327 43.99 3.63 -15.43
CA ASP A 327 43.58 3.34 -16.81
C ASP A 327 42.52 2.21 -16.95
N PRO A 328 41.68 2.26 -18.01
CA PRO A 328 40.69 1.23 -18.27
C PRO A 328 41.31 -0.08 -18.79
N VAL A 329 40.86 -1.16 -18.17
CA VAL A 329 41.22 -2.56 -18.45
C VAL A 329 40.80 -2.98 -19.86
N ALA A 330 41.69 -3.77 -20.46
CA ALA A 330 41.65 -4.37 -21.78
C ALA A 330 40.34 -5.07 -22.17
N ALA A 331 40.08 -5.03 -23.48
CA ALA A 331 39.06 -5.80 -24.17
C ALA A 331 39.22 -7.30 -23.91
N VAL A 332 38.16 -7.93 -23.39
CA VAL A 332 38.02 -9.38 -23.33
C VAL A 332 37.29 -9.80 -24.59
N ASP A 333 37.99 -10.50 -25.48
CA ASP A 333 37.42 -11.21 -26.61
C ASP A 333 36.47 -12.31 -26.09
N VAL A 334 35.19 -12.18 -26.44
CA VAL A 334 34.16 -13.18 -26.15
C VAL A 334 34.03 -14.10 -27.37
N ASP A 335 34.46 -15.34 -27.20
CA ASP A 335 34.27 -16.40 -28.20
C ASP A 335 32.77 -16.63 -28.49
N PRO A 336 32.38 -16.81 -29.77
CA PRO A 336 31.01 -17.11 -30.14
C PRO A 336 30.67 -18.57 -29.84
N LEU A 337 29.65 -18.78 -29.01
CA LEU A 337 29.06 -20.09 -28.72
C LEU A 337 28.53 -20.77 -30.00
N PRO A 338 28.82 -22.07 -30.21
CA PRO A 338 28.35 -22.81 -31.39
C PRO A 338 26.90 -23.31 -31.23
N GLY A 339 26.07 -23.01 -32.24
CA GLY A 339 25.14 -23.95 -32.86
C GLY A 339 23.96 -24.48 -32.05
N ALA A 340 22.86 -23.71 -32.00
CA ALA A 340 21.53 -24.28 -31.71
C ALA A 340 21.00 -25.05 -32.92
N ALA A 341 21.07 -26.38 -32.85
CA ALA A 341 20.49 -27.30 -33.83
C ALA A 341 18.94 -27.19 -33.84
N ARG A 342 18.38 -27.01 -35.04
CA ARG A 342 16.93 -27.01 -35.30
C ARG A 342 16.35 -28.41 -35.10
N CYS A 343 15.47 -28.56 -34.11
CA CYS A 343 14.65 -29.75 -33.92
C CYS A 343 13.53 -29.78 -34.99
N ARG A 344 13.62 -30.69 -35.97
CA ARG A 344 12.54 -30.97 -36.91
C ARG A 344 11.50 -31.86 -36.22
N ARG A 345 10.24 -31.39 -36.16
CA ARG A 345 9.09 -32.23 -35.82
C ARG A 345 8.84 -33.20 -36.98
N ALA A 346 8.92 -34.49 -36.70
CA ALA A 346 8.35 -35.53 -37.55
C ALA A 346 6.85 -35.66 -37.26
N ALA A 347 6.05 -35.76 -38.32
CA ALA A 347 4.64 -36.09 -38.28
C ALA A 347 4.48 -37.60 -38.03
N CYS A 348 3.64 -37.99 -37.08
CA CYS A 348 3.10 -39.34 -36.99
C CYS A 348 1.88 -39.45 -37.91
N ALA A 349 1.88 -40.48 -38.75
CA ALA A 349 0.71 -41.09 -39.35
C ALA A 349 0.41 -42.39 -38.60
#